data_AF-A0A139MYF5-F1
#
_entry.id   AF-A0A139MYF5-F1
#
_cell.length_a   1.000
_cell.length_b   1.000
_cell.length_c   1.000
_cell.angle_alpha   90.00
_cell.angle_beta   90.00
_cell.angle_gamma   90.00
#
_symmetry.space_group_name_H-M   'P 1'
#
loop_
_entity.id
_entity.type
_entity.pdbx_description
1 polymer ?
#
loop_
_entity_poly.entity_id
_entity_poly.type
_entity_poly.pdbx_seq_one_letter_code
_entity_poly.pdbx_strand_id
1 'polypeptide(L)'
;MFPQNTQNQTDVTPQLANPFQLEVAKALSKDMAVLQKNQILTADILNKLGELSKLEAEIVSKNSNAKERTDFIIKMFTLVASGRIK
;
A
#
# COMPACT_ATOMS: atom_id res chain seq x y z
N MET A 1 -19.55 -17.22 56.22
CA MET A 1 -20.07 -16.04 55.50
C MET A 1 -18.90 -15.24 54.99
N PHE A 2 -18.68 -15.23 53.68
CA PHE A 2 -17.73 -14.35 53.01
C PHE A 2 -18.55 -13.48 52.05
N PRO A 3 -18.39 -12.14 52.07
CA PRO A 3 -19.20 -11.27 51.22
C PRO A 3 -18.82 -11.46 49.75
N GLN A 4 -19.83 -11.74 48.93
CA GLN A 4 -19.76 -11.63 47.47
C GLN A 4 -19.63 -10.15 47.11
N ASN A 5 -18.43 -9.70 46.71
CA ASN A 5 -18.27 -8.46 45.97
C ASN A 5 -18.77 -8.68 44.54
N THR A 6 -20.08 -8.57 44.38
CA THR A 6 -20.71 -8.22 43.11
C THR A 6 -20.28 -6.79 42.75
N GLN A 7 -20.24 -6.48 41.45
CA GLN A 7 -19.96 -5.17 40.86
C GLN A 7 -18.48 -4.85 40.62
N ASN A 8 -17.97 -5.40 39.53
CA ASN A 8 -17.40 -4.59 38.44
C ASN A 8 -17.34 -5.48 37.19
N GLN A 9 -18.51 -6.01 36.77
CA GLN A 9 -18.72 -6.13 35.33
C GLN A 9 -18.68 -4.69 34.85
N THR A 10 -17.54 -4.27 34.30
CA THR A 10 -17.55 -3.30 33.22
C THR A 10 -18.39 -3.93 32.12
N ASP A 11 -19.70 -3.84 32.26
CA ASP A 11 -20.60 -3.63 31.15
C ASP A 11 -20.06 -2.38 30.48
N VAL A 12 -19.06 -2.58 29.63
CA VAL A 12 -18.79 -1.68 28.53
C VAL A 12 -20.01 -1.86 27.65
N THR A 13 -21.12 -1.26 28.08
CA THR A 13 -22.16 -0.83 27.17
C THR A 13 -21.36 -0.14 26.07
N PRO A 14 -21.45 -0.59 24.80
CA PRO A 14 -20.84 0.15 23.72
C PRO A 14 -21.61 1.47 23.73
N GLN A 15 -21.13 2.45 24.50
CA GLN A 15 -21.55 3.82 24.39
C GLN A 15 -21.37 4.09 22.92
N LEU A 16 -22.49 4.21 22.21
CA LEU A 16 -22.53 4.46 20.78
C LEU A 16 -21.44 5.50 20.53
N ALA A 17 -20.36 5.09 19.86
CA ALA A 17 -19.21 5.95 19.66
C ALA A 17 -19.77 7.30 19.23
N ASN A 18 -19.42 8.37 19.96
CA ASN A 18 -19.98 9.70 19.71
C ASN A 18 -19.97 9.90 18.17
N PRO A 19 -21.07 10.31 17.52
CA PRO A 19 -21.14 10.42 16.06
C PRO A 19 -19.91 11.10 15.44
N PHE A 20 -19.31 12.05 16.16
CA PHE A 20 -18.02 12.64 15.83
C PHE A 20 -16.84 11.64 15.78
N GLN A 21 -16.66 10.82 16.81
CA GLN A 21 -15.63 9.78 16.85
C GLN A 21 -15.81 8.73 15.75
N LEU A 22 -17.06 8.35 15.44
CA LEU A 22 -17.35 7.43 14.35
C LEU A 22 -16.99 8.05 12.98
N GLU A 23 -17.28 9.32 12.78
CA GLU A 23 -16.93 10.03 11.54
C GLU A 23 -15.41 10.17 11.38
N VAL A 24 -14.70 10.52 12.47
CA VAL A 24 -13.22 10.55 12.49
C VAL A 24 -12.64 9.18 12.16
N ALA A 25 -13.18 8.10 12.75
CA ALA A 25 -12.72 6.75 12.48
C ALA A 25 -12.94 6.35 11.01
N LYS A 26 -14.06 6.74 10.39
CA LYS A 26 -14.33 6.51 8.97
C LYS A 26 -13.34 7.26 8.07
N ALA A 27 -13.08 8.54 8.37
CA ALA A 27 -12.11 9.34 7.63
C ALA A 27 -10.72 8.71 7.70
N LEU A 28 -10.25 8.38 8.92
CA LEU A 28 -8.96 7.72 9.12
C LEU A 28 -8.88 6.37 8.39
N SER A 29 -9.93 5.56 8.44
CA SER A 29 -9.97 4.27 7.74
C SER A 29 -9.87 4.45 6.23
N LYS A 30 -10.51 5.48 5.67
CA LYS A 30 -10.43 5.79 4.23
C LYS A 30 -9.01 6.21 3.85
N ASP A 31 -8.38 7.07 4.64
CA ASP A 31 -7.01 7.53 4.38
C ASP A 31 -6.01 6.38 4.50
N MET A 32 -6.16 5.51 5.50
CA MET A 32 -5.36 4.29 5.62
C MET A 32 -5.54 3.35 4.44
N ALA A 33 -6.76 3.18 3.92
CA ALA A 33 -7.00 2.32 2.75
C ALA A 33 -6.29 2.86 1.50
N VAL A 34 -6.29 4.18 1.29
CA VAL A 34 -5.53 4.82 0.21
C VAL A 34 -4.03 4.60 0.39
N LEU A 35 -3.51 4.82 1.60
CA LEU A 35 -2.10 4.61 1.92
C LEU A 35 -1.66 3.16 1.65
N GLN A 36 -2.42 2.18 2.15
CA GLN A 36 -2.11 0.76 1.95
C GLN A 36 -2.13 0.38 0.47
N LYS A 37 -3.14 0.85 -0.28
CA LYS A 37 -3.20 0.66 -1.73
C LYS A 37 -1.95 1.19 -2.43
N ASN A 38 -1.51 2.40 -2.07
CA ASN A 38 -0.32 3.01 -2.66
C ASN A 38 0.96 2.26 -2.31
N GLN A 39 1.09 1.76 -1.08
CA GLN A 39 2.22 0.95 -0.67
C GLN A 39 2.30 -0.36 -1.46
N ILE A 40 1.18 -1.07 -1.62
CA ILE A 40 1.11 -2.30 -2.42
C ILE A 40 1.45 -2.01 -3.88
N LEU A 41 0.89 -0.95 -4.46
CA LEU A 41 1.17 -0.56 -5.84
C LEU A 41 2.65 -0.20 -6.03
N THR A 42 3.24 0.53 -5.08
CA THR A 42 4.66 0.87 -5.11
C THR A 42 5.54 -0.38 -5.09
N ALA A 43 5.25 -1.34 -4.22
CA ALA A 43 5.98 -2.60 -4.14
C ALA A 43 5.88 -3.40 -5.45
N ASP A 44 4.70 -3.50 -6.06
CA ASP A 44 4.49 -4.16 -7.36
C ASP A 44 5.29 -3.49 -8.48
N ILE A 45 5.29 -2.15 -8.53
CA ILE A 45 6.05 -1.39 -9.52
C ILE A 45 7.55 -1.65 -9.38
N LEU A 46 8.08 -1.61 -8.16
CA LEU A 46 9.50 -1.86 -7.89
C LEU A 46 9.91 -3.29 -8.27
N ASN A 47 9.07 -4.28 -7.96
CA ASN A 47 9.34 -5.67 -8.35
C ASN A 47 9.42 -5.80 -9.88
N LYS A 48 8.45 -5.23 -10.60
CA LYS A 48 8.44 -5.25 -12.08
C LYS A 48 9.61 -4.50 -12.68
N LEU A 49 10.03 -3.38 -12.10
CA LEU A 49 11.24 -2.69 -12.53
C LEU A 49 12.47 -3.58 -12.38
N GLY A 50 12.61 -4.29 -11.27
CA GLY A 50 13.69 -5.25 -11.07
C GLY A 50 13.70 -6.36 -12.12
N GLU A 51 12.53 -6.90 -12.48
CA GLU A 51 12.39 -7.90 -13.55
C GLU A 51 12.74 -7.33 -14.93
N LEU A 52 12.25 -6.14 -15.26
CA LEU A 52 12.55 -5.48 -16.53
C LEU A 52 14.04 -5.14 -16.66
N SER A 53 14.71 -4.72 -15.58
CA SER A 53 16.16 -4.48 -15.58
C SER A 53 16.96 -5.76 -15.81
N LYS A 54 16.53 -6.90 -15.26
CA LYS A 54 17.17 -8.19 -15.56
C LYS A 54 16.99 -8.57 -17.04
N LEU A 55 15.78 -8.41 -17.56
CA LEU A 55 15.48 -8.67 -18.97
C LEU A 55 16.27 -7.75 -19.90
N GLU A 56 16.43 -6.47 -19.56
CA GLU A 56 17.30 -5.55 -20.30
C GLU A 56 18.73 -6.06 -20.34
N ALA A 57 19.30 -6.46 -19.20
CA ALA A 57 20.66 -6.99 -19.16
C ALA A 57 20.83 -8.22 -20.06
N GLU A 58 19.85 -9.13 -20.05
CA GLU A 58 19.84 -10.29 -20.94
C GLU A 58 19.75 -9.91 -22.42
N ILE A 59 18.88 -8.96 -22.79
CA ILE A 59 18.74 -8.48 -24.17
C ILE A 59 20.02 -7.81 -24.64
N VAL A 60 20.58 -6.90 -23.84
CA VAL A 60 21.78 -6.13 -24.18
C VAL A 60 23.00 -7.05 -24.30
N SER A 61 23.06 -8.13 -23.52
CA SER A 61 24.13 -9.14 -23.65
C SER A 61 24.14 -9.85 -25.01
N LYS A 62 22.97 -9.95 -25.67
CA LYS A 62 22.79 -10.59 -26.98
C LYS A 62 22.80 -9.58 -28.13
N ASN A 63 22.38 -8.35 -27.87
CA ASN A 63 22.32 -7.27 -28.83
C ASN A 63 22.55 -5.91 -28.15
N SER A 64 23.78 -5.41 -28.21
CA SER A 64 24.17 -4.15 -27.59
C SER A 64 23.41 -2.94 -28.13
N ASN A 65 22.95 -2.98 -29.39
CA ASN A 65 22.19 -1.90 -30.02
C ASN A 65 20.77 -1.76 -29.45
N ALA A 66 20.28 -2.76 -28.71
CA ALA A 66 18.96 -2.71 -28.10
C ALA A 66 18.88 -1.80 -26.86
N LYS A 67 20.03 -1.40 -26.29
CA LYS A 67 20.14 -0.68 -25.01
C LYS A 67 19.28 0.58 -24.94
N GLU A 68 19.34 1.43 -25.97
CA GLU A 68 18.59 2.69 -25.96
C GLU A 68 17.08 2.47 -25.96
N ARG A 69 16.63 1.44 -26.69
CA ARG A 69 15.21 1.07 -26.74
C ARG A 69 14.73 0.43 -25.45
N THR A 70 15.52 -0.44 -24.82
CA THR A 70 15.17 -1.06 -23.53
C THR A 70 15.11 -0.02 -22.42
N ASP A 71 16.10 0.86 -22.35
CA ASP A 71 16.15 1.96 -21.38
C ASP A 71 14.95 2.91 -21.54
N PHE A 72 14.61 3.29 -22.78
CA PHE A 72 13.44 4.10 -23.07
C PHE A 72 12.14 3.45 -22.57
N ILE A 73 11.94 2.15 -22.84
CA ILE A 73 10.75 1.41 -22.42
C ILE A 73 10.64 1.37 -20.88
N ILE A 74 11.74 1.08 -20.19
CA ILE A 74 11.78 1.02 -18.72
C ILE A 74 11.47 2.39 -18.12
N LYS A 75 12.04 3.47 -18.66
CA LYS A 75 11.75 4.84 -18.23
C LYS A 75 10.29 5.21 -18.44
N MET A 76 9.72 4.88 -19.60
CA MET A 76 8.30 5.14 -19.91
C MET A 76 7.38 4.35 -18.97
N PHE A 77 7.68 3.08 -18.72
CA PHE A 77 6.95 2.28 -17.74
C PHE A 77 7.01 2.93 -16.35
N THR A 78 8.21 3.31 -15.88
CA THR A 78 8.41 3.97 -14.58
C THR A 78 7.59 5.25 -14.45
N LEU A 79 7.60 6.09 -15.49
CA LEU A 79 6.85 7.34 -15.52
C LEU A 79 5.34 7.11 -15.42
N VAL A 80 4.79 6.22 -16.26
CA VAL A 80 3.36 5.92 -16.26
C VAL A 80 2.92 5.24 -14.98
N ALA A 81 3.76 4.35 -14.44
CA ALA A 81 3.47 3.61 -13.22
C ALA A 81 3.48 4.50 -11.98
N SER A 82 4.47 5.39 -11.85
CA SER A 82 4.55 6.33 -10.72
C SER A 82 3.37 7.30 -10.68
N GLY A 83 2.86 7.73 -11.84
CA GLY A 83 1.65 8.57 -11.93
C GLY A 83 0.35 7.88 -11.44
N ARG A 84 0.37 6.58 -11.14
CA ARG A 84 -0.79 5.85 -10.59
C ARG A 84 -0.83 5.85 -9.06
N ILE A 85 0.27 6.24 -8.40
CA ILE A 85 0.33 6.41 -6.94
C ILE A 85 -0.29 7.78 -6.61
N LYS A 86 -1.28 7.82 -5.71
CA LYS A 86 -2.10 9.02 -5.44
C LYS A 86 -2.07 9.47 -3.99
#